data_AF-A0A917K4L5-F1
#
_entry.id   AF-A0A917K4L5-F1
#
_cell.length_a   1.000
_cell.length_b   1.000
_cell.length_c   1.000
_cell.angle_alpha   90.00
_cell.angle_beta   90.00
_cell.angle_gamma   90.00
#
_symmetry.space_group_name_H-M   'P 1'
#
loop_
_entity.id
_entity.type
_entity.pdbx_description
1 polymer ?
#
loop_
_entity_poly.entity_id
_entity_poly.type
_entity_poly.pdbx_seq_one_letter_code
_entity_poly.pdbx_strand_id
1 'polypeptide(L)'
;MDERRLEELFRDSVRSVPPATFDEQDVIRASRRITARRRMAAAGGTVVAAAVLMGGVGVGTGLFAPSSSNLASTGQSERQQPASADSRTEGPGIMVERSGQCGPDAQIAAAVQAQLPEAAGVAPVAASRCPVGARAVSFVLRDGAAAGSVTVYVSPVGTVPPDQAEPGDGTRQDGTEQSVRKARSGKLVVVLSDPDPGSPAAPYGSRIAAIAGGVADQF
;
A
#
# COMPACT_ATOMS: atom_id res chain seq x y z
N MET A 1 -29.83 15.47 -45.36
CA MET A 1 -29.63 14.45 -44.30
C MET A 1 -30.82 14.61 -43.37
N ASP A 2 -31.71 13.61 -43.31
CA ASP A 2 -33.03 13.79 -42.68
C ASP A 2 -32.99 13.45 -41.19
N GLU A 3 -33.16 14.46 -40.35
CA GLU A 3 -33.14 14.37 -38.89
C GLU A 3 -34.21 13.42 -38.34
N ARG A 4 -35.39 13.39 -38.99
CA ARG A 4 -36.49 12.48 -38.61
C ARG A 4 -36.13 11.01 -38.80
N ARG A 5 -35.28 10.70 -39.78
CA ARG A 5 -34.83 9.33 -40.03
C ARG A 5 -33.80 8.87 -39.01
N LEU A 6 -33.00 9.79 -38.47
CA LEU A 6 -32.09 9.48 -37.36
C LEU A 6 -32.88 9.22 -36.07
N GLU A 7 -33.90 10.02 -35.80
CA GLU A 7 -34.73 9.88 -34.59
C GLU A 7 -35.49 8.54 -34.55
N GLU A 8 -36.02 8.09 -35.70
CA GLU A 8 -36.63 6.76 -35.82
C GLU A 8 -35.62 5.62 -35.61
N LEU A 9 -34.41 5.73 -36.15
CA LEU A 9 -33.36 4.73 -35.95
C LEU A 9 -32.89 4.66 -34.48
N PHE A 10 -32.80 5.80 -33.80
CA PHE A 10 -32.47 5.83 -32.37
C PHE A 10 -33.58 5.23 -31.52
N ARG A 11 -34.85 5.50 -31.84
CA ARG A 11 -35.99 4.96 -31.09
C ARG A 11 -36.14 3.45 -31.22
N ASP A 12 -35.84 2.89 -32.39
CA ASP A 12 -35.91 1.45 -32.65
C ASP A 12 -34.72 0.67 -32.03
N SER A 13 -33.58 1.35 -31.84
CA SER A 13 -32.36 0.75 -31.28
C SER A 13 -32.39 0.59 -29.76
N VAL A 14 -33.22 1.36 -29.05
CA VAL A 14 -33.40 1.20 -27.60
C VAL A 14 -34.40 0.08 -27.34
N ARG A 15 -33.91 -1.17 -27.45
CA ARG A 15 -34.66 -2.33 -26.93
C ARG A 15 -34.86 -2.17 -25.43
N SER A 16 -36.00 -2.69 -24.96
CA SER A 16 -36.46 -2.65 -23.56
C SER A 16 -35.30 -2.85 -22.57
N VAL A 17 -35.16 -1.90 -21.64
CA VAL A 17 -34.11 -1.90 -20.61
C VAL A 17 -34.13 -3.24 -19.87
N PRO A 18 -33.03 -4.02 -19.89
CA PRO A 18 -32.98 -5.27 -19.15
C PRO A 18 -33.14 -4.97 -17.65
N PRO A 19 -33.82 -5.85 -16.89
CA PRO A 19 -33.95 -5.66 -15.45
C PRO A 19 -32.55 -5.59 -14.82
N ALA A 20 -32.40 -4.75 -13.79
CA ALA A 20 -31.14 -4.60 -13.08
C ALA A 20 -30.70 -5.97 -12.54
N THR A 21 -29.49 -6.41 -12.90
CA THR A 21 -28.91 -7.69 -12.45
C THR A 21 -28.23 -7.57 -11.09
N PHE A 22 -28.32 -6.40 -10.45
CA PHE A 22 -27.72 -6.09 -9.16
C PHE A 22 -28.80 -5.44 -8.30
N ASP A 23 -29.17 -6.10 -7.21
CA ASP A 23 -30.23 -5.63 -6.32
C ASP A 23 -29.73 -5.44 -4.87
N GLU A 24 -30.62 -4.92 -4.04
CA GLU A 24 -30.34 -4.71 -2.62
C GLU A 24 -30.02 -6.02 -1.88
N GLN A 25 -30.59 -7.15 -2.32
CA GLN A 25 -30.36 -8.45 -1.71
C GLN A 25 -28.91 -8.92 -1.96
N ASP A 26 -28.31 -8.59 -3.10
CA ASP A 26 -26.90 -8.87 -3.38
C ASP A 26 -25.97 -8.14 -2.41
N VAL A 27 -26.24 -6.87 -2.12
CA VAL A 27 -25.48 -6.08 -1.16
C VAL A 27 -25.62 -6.64 0.26
N ILE A 28 -26.85 -6.96 0.67
CA ILE A 28 -27.12 -7.54 1.99
C ILE A 28 -26.41 -8.89 2.13
N ARG A 29 -26.47 -9.76 1.11
CA ARG A 29 -25.83 -11.08 1.11
C ARG A 29 -24.29 -10.96 1.17
N ALA A 30 -23.70 -10.04 0.42
CA ALA A 30 -22.28 -9.75 0.46
C ALA A 30 -21.84 -9.19 1.83
N SER A 31 -22.58 -8.21 2.37
CA SER A 31 -22.31 -7.59 3.67
C SER A 31 -22.39 -8.59 4.83
N ARG A 32 -23.41 -9.47 4.81
CA ARG A 32 -23.57 -10.50 5.84
C ARG A 32 -22.41 -11.50 5.84
N ARG A 33 -21.89 -11.87 4.66
CA ARG A 33 -20.72 -12.74 4.52
C ARG A 33 -19.45 -12.11 5.09
N ILE A 34 -19.24 -10.81 4.87
CA ILE A 34 -18.09 -10.07 5.41
C ILE A 34 -18.19 -9.94 6.93
N THR A 35 -19.39 -9.64 7.45
CA THR A 35 -19.62 -9.48 8.90
C THR A 35 -19.45 -10.80 9.65
N ALA A 36 -19.91 -11.92 9.09
CA ALA A 36 -19.73 -13.25 9.69
C ALA A 36 -18.25 -13.64 9.84
N ARG A 37 -17.41 -13.35 8.83
CA ARG A 37 -15.97 -13.64 8.89
C ARG A 37 -15.26 -12.85 9.98
N ARG A 38 -15.62 -11.57 10.19
CA ARG A 38 -15.03 -10.74 11.26
C ARG A 38 -15.32 -11.29 12.66
N ARG A 39 -16.50 -11.88 12.88
CA ARG A 39 -16.87 -12.44 14.18
C ARG A 39 -16.19 -13.77 14.49
N MET A 40 -15.86 -14.59 13.49
CA MET A 40 -15.13 -15.84 13.73
C MET A 40 -13.64 -15.64 14.07
N ALA A 41 -13.04 -14.50 13.70
CA ALA A 41 -11.65 -14.19 14.04
C ALA A 41 -11.44 -13.79 15.52
N ALA A 42 -12.49 -13.36 16.22
CA ALA A 42 -12.41 -12.90 17.61
C ALA A 42 -12.59 -14.03 18.66
N ALA A 43 -13.01 -15.24 18.25
CA ALA A 43 -13.36 -16.32 19.18
C ALA A 43 -12.25 -17.38 19.38
N GLY A 44 -11.12 -17.30 18.65
CA GLY A 44 -10.04 -18.29 18.71
C GLY A 44 -8.75 -17.86 19.43
N GLY A 45 -8.68 -16.63 19.94
CA GLY A 45 -7.44 -16.03 20.46
C GLY A 45 -7.18 -16.18 21.96
N THR A 46 -8.02 -16.88 22.73
CA THR A 46 -7.97 -16.87 24.20
C THR A 46 -7.23 -18.05 24.85
N VAL A 47 -6.71 -19.02 24.10
CA VAL A 47 -6.20 -20.28 24.72
C VAL A 47 -4.67 -20.42 24.78
N VAL A 48 -3.89 -19.51 24.18
CA VAL A 48 -2.40 -19.64 24.15
C VAL A 48 -1.70 -18.75 25.19
N ALA A 49 -2.40 -17.80 25.82
CA ALA A 49 -1.80 -16.87 26.79
C ALA A 49 -1.72 -17.38 28.24
N ALA A 50 -2.22 -18.59 28.54
CA ALA A 50 -2.28 -19.11 29.92
C ALA A 50 -1.10 -20.03 30.32
N ALA A 51 -0.21 -20.41 29.39
CA ALA A 51 0.79 -21.45 29.66
C ALA A 51 2.20 -20.96 30.06
N VAL A 52 2.46 -19.64 30.09
CA VAL A 52 3.84 -19.11 30.32
C VAL A 52 4.04 -18.49 31.71
N LEU A 53 3.02 -18.49 32.58
CA LEU A 53 3.08 -17.81 33.88
C LEU A 53 3.58 -18.68 35.07
N MET A 54 4.38 -19.72 34.83
CA MET A 54 4.77 -20.67 35.92
C MET A 54 6.24 -21.09 35.96
N GLY A 55 7.17 -20.25 35.51
CA GLY A 55 8.59 -20.55 35.71
C GLY A 55 9.51 -19.36 35.50
N GLY A 56 9.97 -18.73 36.58
CA GLY A 56 11.14 -17.85 36.53
C GLY A 56 11.10 -16.67 37.48
N VAL A 57 11.36 -16.94 38.76
CA VAL A 57 11.77 -15.93 39.74
C VAL A 57 13.18 -15.45 39.35
N GLY A 58 13.29 -14.18 38.95
CA GLY A 58 14.56 -13.49 38.69
C GLY A 58 14.50 -12.10 39.30
N VAL A 59 15.17 -11.95 40.44
CA VAL A 59 15.28 -10.73 41.24
C VAL A 59 16.11 -9.68 40.50
N GLY A 60 15.57 -8.48 40.32
CA GLY A 60 16.30 -7.34 39.75
C GLY A 60 15.55 -6.03 39.98
N THR A 61 15.95 -5.34 41.04
CA THR A 61 15.42 -4.08 41.56
C THR A 61 15.47 -2.91 40.56
N GLY A 62 14.37 -2.18 40.39
CA GLY A 62 14.34 -0.94 39.61
C GLY A 62 12.97 -0.25 39.66
N LEU A 63 12.68 0.37 40.80
CA LEU A 63 11.48 1.15 41.10
C LEU A 63 11.35 2.39 40.22
N PHE A 64 10.10 2.71 39.88
CA PHE A 64 9.62 3.98 39.34
C PHE A 64 10.18 5.22 40.06
N ALA A 65 10.59 6.24 39.30
CA ALA A 65 10.24 7.64 39.57
C ALA A 65 10.48 8.54 38.33
N PRO A 66 9.56 9.48 38.01
CA PRO A 66 9.76 10.54 37.04
C PRO A 66 10.40 11.76 37.72
N SER A 67 11.35 12.42 37.05
CA SER A 67 11.81 13.74 37.47
C SER A 67 12.28 14.57 36.28
N SER A 68 11.48 15.57 35.96
CA SER A 68 11.88 16.74 35.20
C SER A 68 12.96 17.49 35.96
N SER A 69 14.06 17.84 35.30
CA SER A 69 14.89 19.00 35.64
C SER A 69 15.75 19.37 34.45
N ASN A 70 15.35 20.47 33.79
CA ASN A 70 16.24 21.30 32.98
C ASN A 70 17.44 21.71 33.84
N LEU A 71 18.65 21.59 33.30
CA LEU A 71 19.78 22.49 33.59
C LEU A 71 20.80 22.35 32.45
N ALA A 72 21.26 23.51 32.02
CA ALA A 72 22.11 23.73 30.87
C ALA A 72 23.50 23.09 31.00
N SER A 73 24.04 22.64 29.87
CA SER A 73 25.49 22.59 29.69
C SER A 73 25.85 23.10 28.29
N THR A 74 26.43 24.28 28.30
CA THR A 74 27.24 24.89 27.24
C THR A 74 28.40 24.00 26.84
N GLY A 75 28.56 23.74 25.54
CA GLY A 75 29.71 23.05 25.00
C GLY A 75 29.64 22.94 23.48
N GLN A 76 30.06 24.01 22.80
CA GLN A 76 30.24 24.06 21.36
C GLN A 76 31.35 23.10 20.92
N SER A 77 31.09 22.31 19.90
CA SER A 77 32.11 21.98 18.89
C SER A 77 31.43 21.86 17.54
N GLU A 78 31.79 22.83 16.72
CA GLU A 78 31.37 23.12 15.38
C GLU A 78 32.02 22.15 14.40
N ARG A 79 31.21 21.45 13.60
CA ARG A 79 31.60 20.99 12.27
C ARG A 79 30.42 21.21 11.34
N GLN A 80 30.50 22.32 10.59
CA GLN A 80 29.66 22.69 9.43
C GLN A 80 29.57 21.50 8.44
N GLN A 81 28.42 21.01 7.92
CA GLN A 81 27.29 21.58 7.13
C GLN A 81 27.18 20.65 5.85
N PRO A 82 26.04 20.45 5.14
CA PRO A 82 24.82 21.24 5.12
C PRO A 82 23.52 20.55 5.55
N ALA A 83 22.68 21.39 6.14
CA ALA A 83 21.27 21.16 6.38
C ALA A 83 20.46 21.34 5.09
N SER A 84 19.39 20.55 4.95
CA SER A 84 18.08 21.07 4.57
C SER A 84 16.97 20.08 4.95
N ALA A 85 15.98 20.62 5.69
CA ALA A 85 14.62 20.14 5.91
C ALA A 85 14.40 18.94 6.87
N ASP A 86 14.70 19.19 8.14
CA ASP A 86 13.84 18.76 9.25
C ASP A 86 12.43 19.37 9.06
N SER A 87 11.39 18.54 9.07
CA SER A 87 9.98 18.98 9.12
C SER A 87 9.33 18.47 10.40
N ARG A 88 9.93 18.79 11.55
CA ARG A 88 9.21 18.84 12.83
C ARG A 88 8.30 20.07 12.87
N THR A 89 7.15 19.95 12.22
CA THR A 89 5.99 20.79 12.54
C THR A 89 5.25 20.15 13.70
N GLU A 90 5.70 20.43 14.92
CA GLU A 90 4.96 20.15 16.15
C GLU A 90 4.02 21.33 16.41
N GLY A 91 2.81 21.24 15.85
CA GLY A 91 1.67 22.10 16.17
C GLY A 91 0.74 21.41 17.18
N PRO A 92 -0.05 22.18 17.95
CA PRO A 92 -0.80 21.65 19.07
C PRO A 92 -1.93 20.72 18.61
N GLY A 93 -1.80 19.44 18.99
CA GLY A 93 -2.91 18.56 19.38
C GLY A 93 -4.17 18.54 18.52
N ILE A 94 -4.06 18.17 17.26
CA ILE A 94 -5.12 17.35 16.64
C ILE A 94 -4.66 15.90 16.73
N MET A 95 -5.41 15.09 17.49
CA MET A 95 -5.34 13.64 17.36
C MET A 95 -5.79 13.30 15.94
N VAL A 96 -4.85 13.36 14.99
CA VAL A 96 -5.03 12.67 13.72
C VAL A 96 -4.96 11.21 14.10
N GLU A 97 -6.14 10.62 14.24
CA GLU A 97 -6.33 9.19 14.24
C GLU A 97 -5.44 8.65 13.10
N ARG A 98 -4.39 7.90 13.44
CA ARG A 98 -3.50 7.23 12.47
C ARG A 98 -4.27 6.07 11.82
N SER A 99 -5.40 6.39 11.20
CA SER A 99 -6.27 5.49 10.48
C SER A 99 -5.74 5.31 9.07
N GLY A 100 -4.88 4.30 8.91
CA GLY A 100 -4.74 3.58 7.63
C GLY A 100 -3.86 4.19 6.53
N GLN A 101 -3.09 5.24 6.78
CA GLN A 101 -2.18 5.79 5.77
C GLN A 101 -0.81 5.11 5.86
N CYS A 102 -0.52 4.21 4.93
CA CYS A 102 0.83 3.65 4.77
C CYS A 102 1.76 4.76 4.26
N GLY A 103 2.53 5.34 5.16
CA GLY A 103 3.68 6.17 4.79
C GLY A 103 4.70 5.33 3.98
N PRO A 104 5.55 5.99 3.18
CA PRO A 104 6.58 5.31 2.41
C PRO A 104 7.47 4.49 3.33
N ASP A 105 7.52 3.19 3.09
CA ASP A 105 8.31 2.28 3.89
C ASP A 105 9.79 2.31 3.46
N ALA A 106 10.68 2.64 4.40
CA ALA A 106 12.11 2.78 4.10
C ALA A 106 12.78 1.46 3.65
N GLN A 107 12.31 0.31 4.14
CA GLN A 107 12.88 -0.98 3.76
C GLN A 107 12.45 -1.37 2.33
N ILE A 108 11.19 -1.16 1.99
CA ILE A 108 10.70 -1.38 0.62
C ILE A 108 11.34 -0.37 -0.33
N ALA A 109 11.49 0.90 0.09
CA ALA A 109 12.16 1.92 -0.70
C ALA A 109 13.60 1.51 -1.06
N ALA A 110 14.38 1.06 -0.07
CA ALA A 110 15.73 0.56 -0.29
C ALA A 110 15.76 -0.68 -1.22
N ALA A 111 14.80 -1.61 -1.05
CA ALA A 111 14.67 -2.78 -1.90
C ALA A 111 14.42 -2.41 -3.37
N VAL A 112 13.53 -1.43 -3.60
CA VAL A 112 13.22 -0.92 -4.94
C VAL A 112 14.41 -0.18 -5.52
N GLN A 113 15.08 0.69 -4.76
CA GLN A 113 16.27 1.43 -5.21
C GLN A 113 17.44 0.50 -5.59
N ALA A 114 17.55 -0.66 -4.96
CA ALA A 114 18.53 -1.67 -5.35
C ALA A 114 18.24 -2.30 -6.73
N GLN A 115 16.96 -2.35 -7.14
CA GLN A 115 16.52 -2.90 -8.45
C GLN A 115 16.39 -1.81 -9.53
N LEU A 116 16.13 -0.58 -9.11
CA LEU A 116 15.94 0.62 -9.93
C LEU A 116 16.88 1.72 -9.42
N PRO A 117 18.14 1.75 -9.88
CA PRO A 117 19.07 2.83 -9.55
C PRO A 117 18.53 4.21 -9.93
N GLU A 118 17.65 4.28 -10.93
CA GLU A 118 16.97 5.49 -11.36
C GLU A 118 16.05 6.07 -10.28
N ALA A 119 15.59 5.25 -9.32
CA ALA A 119 14.79 5.67 -8.17
C ALA A 119 15.64 6.17 -6.98
N ALA A 120 16.98 6.00 -7.01
CA ALA A 120 17.85 6.38 -5.89
C ALA A 120 17.93 7.90 -5.64
N GLY A 121 17.61 8.71 -6.65
CA GLY A 121 17.53 10.17 -6.55
C GLY A 121 16.11 10.73 -6.41
N VAL A 122 15.10 9.86 -6.35
CA VAL A 122 13.69 10.26 -6.31
C VAL A 122 13.12 10.06 -4.91
N ALA A 123 12.52 11.12 -4.36
CA ALA A 123 11.90 11.04 -3.06
C ALA A 123 10.69 10.08 -3.11
N PRO A 124 10.62 9.06 -2.23
CA PRO A 124 9.48 8.16 -2.17
C PRO A 124 8.24 8.93 -1.70
N VAL A 125 7.11 8.67 -2.34
CA VAL A 125 5.81 9.25 -2.00
C VAL A 125 4.91 8.19 -1.37
N ALA A 126 3.91 8.64 -0.61
CA ALA A 126 2.89 7.76 -0.05
C ALA A 126 2.08 7.10 -1.17
N ALA A 127 1.80 5.80 -1.03
CA ALA A 127 0.96 5.10 -1.99
C ALA A 127 -0.49 5.62 -1.91
N SER A 128 -1.11 5.88 -3.07
CA SER A 128 -2.49 6.38 -3.17
C SER A 128 -3.52 5.38 -2.65
N ARG A 129 -3.21 4.09 -2.74
CA ARG A 129 -4.02 2.98 -2.24
C ARG A 129 -3.14 2.08 -1.39
N CYS A 130 -3.50 1.91 -0.11
CA CYS A 130 -2.83 0.94 0.76
C CYS A 130 -3.82 -0.07 1.33
N PRO A 131 -3.65 -1.38 1.07
CA PRO A 131 -4.37 -2.41 1.78
C PRO A 131 -4.07 -2.38 3.28
N VAL A 132 -5.06 -2.71 4.12
CA VAL A 132 -4.88 -2.72 5.58
C VAL A 132 -3.82 -3.76 5.97
N GLY A 133 -2.82 -3.32 6.74
CA GLY A 133 -1.72 -4.18 7.18
C GLY A 133 -0.63 -4.41 6.13
N ALA A 134 -0.72 -3.77 4.97
CA ALA A 134 0.37 -3.72 4.00
C ALA A 134 1.37 -2.60 4.35
N ARG A 135 2.61 -2.79 3.89
CA ARG A 135 3.63 -1.74 3.84
C ARG A 135 3.76 -1.33 2.38
N ALA A 136 3.88 -0.04 2.09
CA ALA A 136 3.87 0.44 0.71
C ALA A 136 4.88 1.57 0.49
N VAL A 137 5.30 1.73 -0.76
CA VAL A 137 6.08 2.87 -1.24
C VAL A 137 5.68 3.14 -2.68
N SER A 138 5.70 4.40 -3.11
CA SER A 138 5.50 4.77 -4.50
C SER A 138 6.59 5.74 -4.96
N PHE A 139 6.95 5.66 -6.23
CA PHE A 139 7.94 6.52 -6.86
C PHE A 139 7.35 7.08 -8.15
N VAL A 140 7.44 8.41 -8.33
CA VAL A 140 7.09 9.04 -9.61
C VAL A 140 8.33 8.98 -10.50
N LEU A 141 8.27 8.15 -11.54
CA LEU A 141 9.42 7.84 -12.39
C LEU A 141 9.11 8.13 -13.85
N ARG A 142 10.18 8.31 -14.62
CA ARG A 142 10.13 8.42 -16.09
C ARG A 142 11.05 7.38 -16.71
N ASP A 143 10.62 6.83 -17.84
CA ASP A 143 11.33 5.85 -18.65
C ASP A 143 11.20 6.28 -20.14
N GLY A 144 12.17 7.05 -20.62
CA GLY A 144 12.10 7.67 -21.93
C GLY A 144 10.89 8.61 -22.08
N ALA A 145 9.98 8.26 -23.00
CA ALA A 145 8.73 9.00 -23.21
C ALA A 145 7.60 8.58 -22.25
N ALA A 146 7.75 7.46 -21.55
CA ALA A 146 6.78 7.00 -20.56
C ALA A 146 7.00 7.72 -19.21
N ALA A 147 5.93 8.24 -18.63
CA ALA A 147 5.93 8.83 -17.29
C ALA A 147 4.81 8.16 -16.48
N GLY A 148 5.03 8.04 -15.17
CA GLY A 148 4.04 7.41 -14.31
C GLY A 148 4.53 7.21 -12.88
N SER A 149 3.77 6.42 -12.13
CA SER A 149 4.12 6.04 -10.77
C SER A 149 4.33 4.54 -10.66
N VAL A 150 5.44 4.13 -10.03
CA VAL A 150 5.70 2.73 -9.67
C VAL A 150 5.41 2.58 -8.19
N THR A 151 4.35 1.85 -7.87
CA THR A 151 3.90 1.59 -6.51
C THR A 151 4.19 0.14 -6.14
N VAL A 152 4.87 -0.07 -5.01
CA VAL A 152 5.20 -1.38 -4.47
C VAL A 152 4.59 -1.52 -3.10
N TYR A 153 3.88 -2.61 -2.86
CA TYR A 153 3.42 -2.95 -1.52
C TYR A 153 3.68 -4.41 -1.16
N VAL A 154 4.02 -4.62 0.10
CA VAL A 154 4.29 -5.92 0.71
C VAL A 154 3.23 -6.16 1.78
N SER A 155 2.48 -7.24 1.63
CA SER A 155 1.30 -7.51 2.43
C SER A 155 1.25 -8.97 2.90
N PRO A 156 0.65 -9.25 4.07
CA PRO A 156 0.31 -10.61 4.45
C PRO A 156 -0.63 -11.28 3.43
N VAL A 157 -0.57 -12.60 3.33
CA VAL A 157 -1.55 -13.35 2.52
C VAL A 157 -2.96 -13.13 3.08
N GLY A 158 -3.93 -12.87 2.20
CA GLY A 158 -5.33 -12.64 2.56
C GLY A 158 -5.70 -11.20 2.94
N THR A 159 -4.75 -10.25 2.94
CA THR A 159 -5.07 -8.81 3.13
C THR A 159 -5.22 -8.05 1.81
N VAL A 160 -4.76 -8.62 0.69
CA VAL A 160 -4.92 -8.08 -0.65
C VAL A 160 -6.22 -8.61 -1.26
N PRO A 161 -6.98 -7.80 -2.01
CA PRO A 161 -8.11 -8.27 -2.79
C PRO A 161 -7.74 -9.48 -3.68
N PRO A 162 -8.62 -10.48 -3.83
CA PRO A 162 -8.28 -11.73 -4.52
C PRO A 162 -7.91 -11.51 -6.00
N ASP A 163 -8.44 -10.48 -6.65
CA ASP A 163 -8.06 -10.03 -8.00
C ASP A 163 -6.61 -9.57 -8.11
N GLN A 164 -5.98 -9.21 -7.00
CA GLN A 164 -4.60 -8.71 -6.92
C GLN A 164 -3.66 -9.66 -6.14
N ALA A 165 -4.20 -10.77 -5.63
CA ALA A 165 -3.45 -11.71 -4.81
C ALA A 165 -2.90 -12.91 -5.60
N GLU A 166 -3.35 -13.12 -6.85
CA GLU A 166 -2.85 -14.20 -7.69
C GLU A 166 -1.44 -13.88 -8.20
N PRO A 167 -0.44 -14.74 -7.93
CA PRO A 167 0.90 -14.57 -8.50
C PRO A 167 0.86 -14.64 -10.02
N GLY A 168 1.48 -13.66 -10.67
CA GLY A 168 1.48 -13.56 -12.12
C GLY A 168 1.83 -12.16 -12.59
N ASP A 169 1.96 -12.03 -13.90
CA ASP A 169 2.17 -10.76 -14.61
C ASP A 169 0.94 -10.48 -15.46
N GLY A 170 0.52 -9.23 -15.52
CA GLY A 170 -0.60 -8.84 -16.34
C GLY A 170 -0.76 -7.34 -16.47
N THR A 171 -1.37 -6.94 -17.58
CA THR A 171 -1.73 -5.54 -17.84
C THR A 171 -3.22 -5.36 -17.53
N ARG A 172 -3.55 -4.37 -16.73
CA ARG A 172 -4.93 -4.02 -16.40
C ARG A 172 -5.54 -3.16 -17.51
N GLN A 173 -6.87 -3.08 -17.57
CA GLN A 173 -7.61 -2.35 -18.61
C GLN A 173 -7.29 -0.85 -18.67
N ASP A 174 -6.77 -0.28 -17.58
CA ASP A 174 -6.31 1.10 -17.47
C ASP A 174 -4.86 1.31 -17.99
N GLY A 175 -4.22 0.27 -18.51
CA GLY A 175 -2.83 0.31 -18.98
C GLY A 175 -1.80 0.18 -17.86
N THR A 176 -2.24 -0.04 -16.62
CA THR A 176 -1.35 -0.32 -15.50
C THR A 176 -0.73 -1.69 -15.66
N GLU A 177 0.59 -1.75 -15.60
CA GLU A 177 1.34 -3.00 -15.62
C GLU A 177 1.45 -3.51 -14.18
N GLN A 178 1.07 -4.76 -13.95
CA GLN A 178 1.05 -5.39 -12.63
C GLN A 178 1.87 -6.67 -12.62
N SER A 179 2.68 -6.83 -11.57
CA SER A 179 3.40 -8.07 -11.29
C SER A 179 3.27 -8.42 -9.82
N VAL A 180 2.79 -9.64 -9.55
CA VAL A 180 2.58 -10.20 -8.21
C VAL A 180 3.54 -11.35 -8.00
N ARG A 181 4.29 -11.33 -6.89
CA ARG A 181 5.22 -12.38 -6.50
C ARG A 181 5.01 -12.78 -5.05
N LYS A 182 5.27 -14.05 -4.74
CA LYS A 182 5.30 -14.55 -3.37
C LYS A 182 6.72 -14.44 -2.83
N ALA A 183 6.86 -13.78 -1.70
CA ALA A 183 8.12 -13.62 -0.99
C ALA A 183 8.49 -14.90 -0.23
N ARG A 184 9.76 -15.05 0.15
CA ARG A 184 10.26 -16.21 0.92
C ARG A 184 9.65 -16.28 2.32
N SER A 185 9.32 -15.14 2.93
CA SER A 185 8.54 -15.11 4.19
C SER A 185 7.08 -15.54 4.04
N GLY A 186 6.60 -15.83 2.83
CA GLY A 186 5.21 -16.15 2.56
C GLY A 186 4.30 -14.92 2.42
N LYS A 187 4.86 -13.71 2.44
CA LYS A 187 4.15 -12.46 2.10
C LYS A 187 3.94 -12.35 0.59
N LEU A 188 3.02 -11.49 0.18
CA LEU A 188 2.83 -11.10 -1.21
C LEU A 188 3.50 -9.76 -1.46
N VAL A 189 4.28 -9.70 -2.54
CA VAL A 189 4.84 -8.47 -3.11
C VAL A 189 4.07 -8.16 -4.37
N VAL A 190 3.47 -6.98 -4.41
CA VAL A 190 2.79 -6.48 -5.61
C VAL A 190 3.49 -5.22 -6.08
N VAL A 191 3.85 -5.22 -7.35
CA VAL A 191 4.41 -4.06 -8.05
C VAL A 191 3.40 -3.63 -9.10
N LEU A 192 3.04 -2.35 -9.06
CA LEU A 192 2.16 -1.68 -10.00
C LEU A 192 2.94 -0.57 -10.67
N SER A 193 2.82 -0.45 -11.99
CA SER A 193 3.29 0.71 -12.74
C SER A 193 2.10 1.36 -13.42
N ASP A 194 1.67 2.50 -12.89
CA ASP A 194 0.54 3.28 -13.38
C ASP A 194 1.07 4.35 -14.36
N PRO A 195 0.60 4.39 -15.62
CA PRO A 195 0.96 5.46 -16.55
C PRO A 195 0.29 6.79 -16.17
N ASP A 196 1.03 7.89 -16.30
CA ASP A 196 0.46 9.23 -16.17
C ASP A 196 -0.51 9.54 -17.34
N PRO A 197 -1.52 10.41 -17.16
CA PRO A 197 -2.37 10.87 -18.25
C PRO A 197 -1.55 11.44 -19.42
N GLY A 198 -1.76 10.90 -20.62
CA GLY A 198 -1.03 11.30 -21.82
C GLY A 198 0.32 10.61 -22.01
N SER A 199 0.73 9.75 -21.08
CA SER A 199 1.87 8.85 -21.28
C SER A 199 1.52 7.75 -22.30
N PRO A 200 2.42 7.39 -23.23
CA PRO A 200 2.17 6.34 -24.22
C PRO A 200 2.15 4.93 -23.60
N ALA A 201 2.76 4.74 -22.42
CA ALA A 201 2.85 3.46 -21.72
C ALA A 201 3.16 3.65 -20.23
N ALA A 202 3.01 2.58 -19.44
CA ALA A 202 3.50 2.55 -18.06
C ALA A 202 5.03 2.51 -18.04
N PRO A 203 5.71 3.27 -17.15
CA PRO A 203 7.16 3.24 -17.07
C PRO A 203 7.65 1.85 -16.63
N TYR A 204 8.74 1.37 -17.22
CA TYR A 204 9.34 0.07 -16.89
C TYR A 204 8.44 -1.17 -17.10
N GLY A 205 7.42 -1.10 -17.96
CA GLY A 205 6.43 -2.18 -18.16
C GLY A 205 7.02 -3.57 -18.42
N SER A 206 8.12 -3.68 -19.17
CA SER A 206 8.79 -4.98 -19.39
C SER A 206 9.70 -5.42 -18.23
N ARG A 207 10.08 -4.50 -17.34
CA ARG A 207 11.00 -4.73 -16.21
C ARG A 207 10.28 -4.99 -14.89
N ILE A 208 8.99 -4.69 -14.77
CA ILE A 208 8.26 -4.84 -13.49
C ILE A 208 8.28 -6.26 -12.94
N ALA A 209 8.26 -7.27 -13.81
CA ALA A 209 8.34 -8.68 -13.43
C ALA A 209 9.68 -9.01 -12.74
N ALA A 210 10.78 -8.47 -13.28
CA ALA A 210 12.11 -8.63 -12.70
C ALA A 210 12.25 -7.85 -11.39
N ILE A 211 11.73 -6.62 -11.33
CA ILE A 211 11.73 -5.79 -10.12
C ILE A 211 10.95 -6.49 -9.00
N ALA A 212 9.75 -7.00 -9.29
CA ALA A 212 8.93 -7.73 -8.33
C ALA A 212 9.64 -8.99 -7.82
N GLY A 213 10.34 -9.72 -8.70
CA GLY A 213 11.16 -10.87 -8.31
C GLY A 213 12.29 -10.47 -7.35
N GLY A 214 13.07 -9.45 -7.73
CA GLY A 214 14.19 -8.97 -6.91
C GLY A 214 13.77 -8.40 -5.56
N VAL A 215 12.63 -7.72 -5.50
CA VAL A 215 12.04 -7.28 -4.22
C VAL A 215 11.53 -8.49 -3.42
N ALA A 216 10.83 -9.44 -4.05
CA ALA A 216 10.32 -10.63 -3.36
C ALA A 216 11.42 -11.52 -2.78
N ASP A 217 12.62 -11.55 -3.37
CA ASP A 217 13.76 -12.28 -2.82
C ASP A 217 14.32 -11.68 -1.52
N GLN A 218 14.03 -10.41 -1.23
CA GLN A 218 14.45 -9.72 0.00
C GLN A 218 13.46 -9.86 1.15
N PHE A 219 12.23 -10.32 0.86
CA PHE A 219 11.16 -10.49 1.83
C PHE A 219 10.77 -11.94 1.98
#